data_AF-A0A1G7VAS9-F1
#
_entry.id   AF-A0A1G7VAS9-F1
#
_cell.length_a   1.000
_cell.length_b   1.000
_cell.length_c   1.000
_cell.angle_alpha   90.00
_cell.angle_beta   90.00
_cell.angle_gamma   90.00
#
_symmetry.space_group_name_H-M   'P 1'
#
loop_
_entity.id
_entity.type
_entity.pdbx_description
1 polymer ?
#
loop_
_entity_poly.entity_id
_entity_poly.type
_entity_poly.pdbx_seq_one_letter_code
_entity_poly.pdbx_strand_id
1 'polypeptide(L)'
;MKGSKNRAKQRQKVAELHEKVANQRKDFLHKLSRQIANAYTAVAIEDLNMRAMAQCLTLAKSTNDNGFGMLKTFLAYKLAEQGKQLVTIDKWYPSSKRCRYCQAINEELTLADRIWSCKCCGAELDRDINAAINIKNEGCRILGIA
;
A
#
# COMPACT_ATOMS: atom_id res chain seq x y z
N MET A 1 29.43 -21.54 21.97
CA MET A 1 30.14 -20.30 21.58
C MET A 1 29.87 -19.20 22.61
N LYS A 2 30.87 -18.80 23.40
CA LYS A 2 30.73 -17.72 24.40
C LYS A 2 30.80 -16.36 23.70
N GLY A 3 29.68 -15.64 23.59
CA GLY A 3 29.68 -14.26 23.11
C GLY A 3 30.23 -13.30 24.17
N SER A 4 31.03 -12.30 23.77
CA SER A 4 31.58 -11.32 24.73
C SER A 4 30.46 -10.52 25.40
N LYS A 5 30.66 -10.10 26.66
CA LYS A 5 29.71 -9.23 27.40
C LYS A 5 29.38 -7.94 26.64
N ASN A 6 30.32 -7.46 25.81
CA ASN A 6 30.13 -6.29 24.95
C ASN A 6 29.13 -6.56 23.82
N ARG A 7 29.13 -7.75 23.21
CA ARG A 7 28.13 -8.13 22.19
C ARG A 7 26.71 -8.16 22.76
N ALA A 8 26.53 -8.63 24.00
CA ALA A 8 25.23 -8.63 24.66
C ALA A 8 24.70 -7.20 24.88
N LYS A 9 25.54 -6.29 25.40
CA LYS A 9 25.18 -4.87 25.57
C LYS A 9 24.80 -4.18 24.26
N GLN A 10 25.55 -4.43 23.19
CA GLN A 10 25.25 -3.84 21.87
C GLN A 10 23.95 -4.39 21.28
N ARG A 11 23.66 -5.69 21.45
CA ARG A 11 22.38 -6.28 21.02
C ARG A 11 21.17 -5.63 21.69
N GLN A 12 21.27 -5.31 22.98
CA GLN A 12 20.19 -4.66 23.71
C GLN A 12 19.94 -3.23 23.20
N LYS A 13 21.01 -2.43 23.01
CA LYS A 13 20.89 -1.09 22.41
C LYS A 13 20.26 -1.12 21.03
N VAL A 14 20.66 -2.08 20.19
CA VAL A 14 20.09 -2.26 18.85
C VAL A 14 18.61 -2.62 18.94
N ALA A 15 18.21 -3.49 19.87
CA ALA A 15 16.81 -3.85 20.10
C ALA A 15 15.96 -2.64 20.50
N GLU A 16 16.45 -1.80 21.44
CA GLU A 16 15.75 -0.57 21.88
C GLU A 16 15.55 0.43 20.72
N LEU A 17 16.54 0.58 19.85
CA LEU A 17 16.42 1.44 18.67
C LEU A 17 15.40 0.90 17.67
N HIS A 18 15.41 -0.41 17.41
CA HIS A 18 14.41 -1.04 16.53
C HIS A 18 13.00 -0.94 17.10
N GLU A 19 12.84 -1.12 18.41
CA GLU A 19 11.55 -0.93 19.09
C GLU A 19 11.05 0.52 18.95
N LYS A 20 11.92 1.51 19.16
CA LYS A 20 11.57 2.92 18.98
C LYS A 20 11.08 3.22 17.56
N VAL A 21 11.78 2.71 16.54
CA VAL A 21 11.39 2.88 15.12
C VAL A 21 10.05 2.18 14.84
N ALA A 22 9.85 0.97 15.35
CA ALA A 22 8.60 0.24 15.20
C ALA A 22 7.41 0.97 15.85
N ASN A 23 7.61 1.55 17.04
CA ASN A 23 6.59 2.31 17.76
C ASN A 23 6.24 3.62 17.03
N GLN A 24 7.22 4.34 16.49
CA GLN A 24 6.97 5.54 15.67
C GLN A 24 6.15 5.22 14.42
N ARG A 25 6.50 4.12 13.72
CA ARG A 25 5.75 3.64 12.55
C ARG A 25 4.32 3.28 12.93
N LYS A 26 4.14 2.55 14.02
CA LYS A 26 2.82 2.15 14.52
C LYS A 26 1.95 3.35 14.86
N ASP A 27 2.51 4.35 15.56
CA ASP A 27 1.82 5.60 15.89
C ASP A 27 1.39 6.37 14.63
N PHE A 28 2.31 6.55 13.68
CA PHE A 28 2.01 7.19 12.40
C PHE A 28 0.86 6.48 11.66
N LEU A 29 0.91 5.15 11.55
CA LEU A 29 -0.11 4.36 10.87
C LEU A 29 -1.46 4.41 11.59
N HIS A 30 -1.48 4.44 12.93
CA HIS A 30 -2.71 4.62 13.69
C HIS A 30 -3.36 5.98 13.43
N LYS A 31 -2.56 7.06 13.40
CA LYS A 31 -3.03 8.41 13.11
C LYS A 31 -3.57 8.51 11.68
N LEU A 32 -2.80 8.01 10.70
CA LEU A 32 -3.18 8.00 9.29
C LEU A 32 -4.47 7.22 9.05
N SER A 33 -4.57 5.98 9.56
CA SER A 33 -5.78 5.16 9.40
C SER A 33 -7.01 5.79 10.05
N ARG A 34 -6.87 6.45 11.21
CA ARG A 34 -7.97 7.18 11.86
C ARG A 34 -8.37 8.41 11.04
N GLN A 35 -7.42 9.17 10.51
CA GLN A 35 -7.71 10.30 9.62
C GLN A 35 -8.51 9.85 8.39
N ILE A 36 -8.07 8.78 7.73
CA ILE A 36 -8.75 8.22 6.55
C ILE A 36 -10.16 7.72 6.94
N ALA A 37 -10.26 6.91 8.00
CA ALA A 37 -11.54 6.36 8.43
C ALA A 37 -12.55 7.46 8.82
N ASN A 38 -12.10 8.59 9.37
CA ASN A 38 -12.96 9.72 9.70
C ASN A 38 -13.41 10.49 8.44
N ALA A 39 -12.52 10.64 7.45
CA ALA A 39 -12.77 11.47 6.27
C ALA A 39 -13.65 10.80 5.20
N TYR A 40 -13.60 9.47 5.07
CA TYR A 40 -14.26 8.75 3.97
C TYR A 40 -15.29 7.73 4.48
N THR A 41 -16.32 7.45 3.68
CA THR A 41 -17.35 6.43 3.96
C THR A 41 -16.96 5.04 3.44
N ALA A 42 -16.10 5.01 2.41
CA ALA A 42 -15.52 3.81 1.86
C ALA A 42 -14.07 4.07 1.44
N VAL A 43 -13.23 3.04 1.54
CA VAL A 43 -11.83 3.08 1.13
C VAL A 43 -11.56 1.87 0.25
N ALA A 44 -10.96 2.09 -0.92
CA ALA A 44 -10.52 1.02 -1.82
C ALA A 44 -9.00 0.89 -1.78
N ILE A 45 -8.50 -0.34 -1.65
CA ILE A 45 -7.06 -0.66 -1.64
C ILE A 45 -6.79 -1.82 -2.59
N GLU A 46 -5.58 -1.91 -3.14
CA GLU A 46 -5.14 -3.11 -3.85
C GLU A 46 -4.74 -4.22 -2.89
N ASP A 47 -5.01 -5.46 -3.29
CA ASP A 47 -4.44 -6.63 -2.62
C ASP A 47 -2.97 -6.80 -2.98
N LEU A 48 -2.09 -6.00 -2.36
CA LEU A 48 -0.67 -6.24 -2.46
C LEU A 48 -0.34 -7.56 -1.75
N ASN A 49 0.32 -8.49 -2.45
CA ASN A 49 0.88 -9.69 -1.81
C ASN A 49 2.11 -9.29 -0.98
N MET A 50 1.86 -8.67 0.17
CA MET A 50 2.89 -8.12 1.05
C MET A 50 3.81 -9.22 1.57
N ARG A 51 3.36 -10.47 1.66
CA ARG A 51 4.21 -11.61 2.02
C ARG A 51 5.23 -11.89 0.93
N ALA A 52 4.80 -11.94 -0.33
CA ALA A 52 5.72 -12.13 -1.47
C ALA A 52 6.68 -10.93 -1.62
N MET A 53 6.19 -9.70 -1.44
CA MET A 53 7.03 -8.49 -1.51
C MET A 53 8.04 -8.41 -0.35
N ALA A 54 7.65 -8.82 0.86
CA ALA A 54 8.52 -8.89 2.03
C ALA A 54 9.58 -10.00 1.92
N GLN A 55 9.34 -11.03 1.10
CA GLN A 55 10.29 -12.12 0.82
C GLN A 55 11.25 -11.79 -0.33
N CYS A 56 10.92 -10.79 -1.16
CA CYS A 56 11.79 -10.33 -2.24
C CYS A 56 12.97 -9.54 -1.64
N LEU A 57 14.20 -10.03 -1.80
CA LEU A 57 15.40 -9.46 -1.16
C LEU A 57 15.59 -7.95 -1.41
N THR A 58 15.18 -7.44 -2.57
CA THR A 58 15.30 -6.02 -2.93
C THR A 58 14.19 -5.14 -2.36
N LEU A 59 12.99 -5.69 -2.16
CA LEU A 59 11.81 -4.96 -1.66
C LEU A 59 11.51 -5.26 -0.18
N ALA A 60 12.16 -6.24 0.43
CA ALA A 60 11.85 -6.71 1.77
C ALA A 60 11.93 -5.60 2.83
N LYS A 61 13.01 -4.82 2.78
CA LYS A 61 13.24 -3.74 3.74
C LYS A 61 12.24 -2.59 3.56
N SER A 62 12.08 -2.09 2.34
CA SER A 62 11.14 -0.99 2.04
C SER A 62 9.68 -1.39 2.30
N THR A 63 9.30 -2.62 1.95
CA THR A 63 7.93 -3.14 2.19
C THR A 63 7.62 -3.23 3.68
N ASN A 64 8.56 -3.77 4.47
CA ASN A 64 8.41 -3.83 5.92
C ASN A 64 8.45 -2.43 6.55
N ASP A 65 9.29 -1.53 6.03
CA ASP A 65 9.43 -0.16 6.51
C ASP A 65 8.18 0.70 6.26
N ASN A 66 7.46 0.44 5.16
CA ASN A 66 6.24 1.16 4.82
C ASN A 66 5.00 0.69 5.61
N GLY A 67 5.02 -0.52 6.17
CA GLY A 67 3.99 -1.00 7.09
C GLY A 67 2.58 -1.15 6.48
N PHE A 68 2.46 -1.37 5.17
CA PHE A 68 1.17 -1.49 4.47
C PHE A 68 0.23 -2.52 5.08
N GLY A 69 0.75 -3.64 5.59
CA GLY A 69 -0.08 -4.68 6.21
C GLY A 69 -0.71 -4.21 7.51
N MET A 70 0.04 -3.42 8.28
CA MET A 70 -0.47 -2.80 9.49
C MET A 70 -1.49 -1.72 9.16
N LEU A 71 -1.26 -0.91 8.12
CA LEU A 71 -2.24 0.07 7.63
C LEU A 71 -3.55 -0.59 7.19
N LYS A 72 -3.50 -1.66 6.39
CA LYS A 72 -4.68 -2.44 5.97
C LYS A 72 -5.46 -2.95 7.17
N THR A 73 -4.78 -3.55 8.14
CA THR A 73 -5.40 -4.01 9.40
C THR A 73 -6.05 -2.84 10.16
N PHE A 74 -5.38 -1.70 10.24
CA PHE A 74 -5.91 -0.54 10.96
C PHE A 74 -7.12 0.08 10.29
N LEU A 75 -7.10 0.20 8.96
CA LEU A 75 -8.26 0.63 8.18
C LEU A 75 -9.42 -0.34 8.36
N ALA A 76 -9.17 -1.66 8.30
CA ALA A 76 -10.21 -2.68 8.41
C ALA A 76 -11.04 -2.53 9.69
N TYR A 77 -10.39 -2.49 10.86
CA TYR A 77 -11.15 -2.38 12.11
C TYR A 77 -11.72 -0.97 12.33
N LYS A 78 -11.01 0.11 11.97
CA LYS A 78 -11.48 1.49 12.20
C LYS A 78 -12.66 1.89 11.31
N LEU A 79 -12.71 1.35 10.09
CA LEU A 79 -13.85 1.52 9.19
C LEU A 79 -15.04 0.69 9.69
N ALA A 80 -14.80 -0.58 10.07
CA ALA A 80 -15.83 -1.44 10.62
C ALA A 80 -16.48 -0.88 11.90
N GLU A 81 -15.67 -0.32 12.82
CA GLU A 81 -16.14 0.40 14.02
C GLU A 81 -17.14 1.53 13.71
N GLN A 82 -17.06 2.12 12.50
CA GLN A 82 -17.89 3.23 12.06
C GLN A 82 -18.98 2.80 11.06
N GLY A 83 -19.16 1.50 10.80
CA GLY A 83 -20.08 0.99 9.79
C GLY A 83 -19.68 1.31 8.34
N LYS A 84 -18.40 1.62 8.11
CA LYS A 84 -17.83 2.03 6.82
C LYS A 84 -17.16 0.86 6.11
N GLN A 85 -16.97 0.99 4.80
CA GLN A 85 -16.51 -0.11 3.94
C GLN A 85 -15.01 -0.03 3.62
N LEU A 86 -14.32 -1.17 3.69
CA LEU A 86 -12.98 -1.35 3.13
C LEU A 86 -13.07 -2.35 1.98
N VAL A 87 -12.80 -1.88 0.76
CA VAL A 87 -12.84 -2.70 -0.45
C VAL A 87 -11.42 -3.08 -0.84
N THR A 88 -11.20 -4.37 -1.06
CA THR A 88 -9.92 -4.88 -1.57
C THR A 88 -10.09 -5.24 -3.03
N ILE A 89 -9.29 -4.61 -3.89
CA ILE A 89 -9.24 -4.87 -5.33
C ILE A 89 -8.26 -6.01 -5.59
N ASP A 90 -8.64 -6.91 -6.51
CA ASP A 90 -7.78 -8.04 -6.88
C ASP A 90 -6.42 -7.58 -7.39
N LYS A 91 -5.36 -8.30 -7.02
CA LYS A 91 -3.96 -7.97 -7.33
C LYS A 91 -3.63 -8.01 -8.83
N TRP A 92 -4.41 -8.75 -9.61
CA TRP A 92 -4.25 -8.87 -11.07
C TRP A 92 -5.04 -7.78 -11.81
N TYR A 93 -5.80 -6.96 -11.10
CA TYR A 93 -6.45 -5.80 -11.69
C TYR A 93 -5.38 -4.84 -12.26
N PRO A 94 -5.44 -4.50 -13.55
CA PRO A 94 -4.37 -3.77 -14.23
C PRO A 94 -4.43 -2.25 -13.94
N SER A 95 -4.53 -1.84 -12.68
CA SER A 95 -4.74 -0.44 -12.27
C SER A 95 -3.74 0.54 -12.87
N SER A 96 -2.45 0.20 -12.87
CA SER A 96 -1.36 1.03 -13.37
C SER A 96 -1.26 1.01 -14.90
N LYS A 97 -1.63 -0.12 -15.52
CA LYS A 97 -1.56 -0.38 -16.97
C LYS A 97 -2.78 0.11 -17.74
N ARG A 98 -3.95 0.17 -17.08
CA ARG A 98 -5.22 0.59 -17.66
C ARG A 98 -5.28 2.11 -17.72
N CYS A 99 -5.57 2.70 -18.87
CA CYS A 99 -5.75 4.15 -18.98
C CYS A 99 -7.02 4.57 -18.24
N ARG A 100 -6.91 5.49 -17.27
CA ARG A 100 -8.08 6.01 -16.54
C ARG A 100 -9.14 6.69 -17.42
N TYR A 101 -8.76 7.13 -18.62
CA TYR A 101 -9.65 7.84 -19.54
C TYR A 101 -10.38 6.89 -20.49
N CYS A 102 -9.65 6.05 -21.23
CA CYS A 102 -10.24 5.20 -22.27
C CYS A 102 -10.24 3.70 -21.95
N GLN A 103 -9.77 3.29 -20.76
CA GLN A 103 -9.72 1.90 -20.30
C GLN A 103 -8.81 0.95 -21.10
N ALA A 104 -8.10 1.45 -22.13
CA ALA A 104 -7.10 0.66 -22.85
C ALA A 104 -5.96 0.21 -21.92
N ILE A 105 -5.50 -1.03 -22.08
CA ILE A 105 -4.44 -1.63 -21.26
C ILE A 105 -3.11 -1.52 -22.01
N ASN A 106 -2.10 -0.98 -21.35
CA ASN A 106 -0.72 -0.99 -21.80
C ASN A 106 0.01 -2.23 -21.26
N GLU A 107 0.06 -3.30 -22.05
CA GLU A 107 0.72 -4.55 -21.64
C GLU A 107 2.24 -4.39 -21.48
N GLU A 108 2.85 -3.49 -22.26
CA GLU A 108 4.29 -3.21 -22.30
C GLU A 108 4.79 -2.39 -21.10
N LEU A 109 3.90 -1.85 -20.27
CA LEU A 109 4.29 -0.99 -19.14
C LEU A 109 5.14 -1.76 -18.12
N THR A 110 6.28 -1.18 -17.76
CA THR A 110 7.24 -1.72 -16.79
C THR A 110 7.23 -0.95 -15.46
N LEU A 111 7.91 -1.49 -14.45
CA LEU A 111 8.08 -0.82 -13.15
C LEU A 111 8.97 0.42 -13.21
N ALA A 112 9.80 0.58 -14.25
CA ALA A 112 10.62 1.77 -14.44
C ALA A 112 9.82 2.96 -14.99
N ASP A 113 8.72 2.68 -15.69
CA ASP A 113 7.89 3.70 -16.32
C ASP A 113 7.04 4.41 -15.27
N ARG A 114 7.42 5.64 -14.93
CA ARG A 114 6.68 6.50 -13.99
C ARG A 114 5.60 7.31 -14.67
N ILE A 115 5.83 7.67 -15.93
CA ILE A 115 4.89 8.37 -16.80
C ILE A 115 4.80 7.59 -18.11
N TRP A 116 3.60 7.43 -18.66
CA TRP A 116 3.40 6.79 -19.96
C TRP A 116 2.27 7.46 -20.76
N SER A 117 2.40 7.44 -22.08
CA SER A 117 1.39 7.97 -22.99
C SER A 117 0.49 6.84 -23.48
N CYS A 118 -0.82 7.03 -23.39
CA CYS A 118 -1.77 6.03 -23.83
C CYS A 118 -1.80 5.93 -25.37
N LYS A 119 -1.46 4.77 -25.92
CA LYS A 119 -1.49 4.52 -27.39
C LYS A 119 -2.89 4.66 -28.02
N CYS A 120 -3.95 4.57 -27.21
CA CYS A 120 -5.33 4.64 -27.69
C CYS A 120 -5.90 6.06 -27.70
N CYS A 121 -5.71 6.84 -26.63
CA CYS A 121 -6.29 8.18 -26.51
C CYS A 121 -5.28 9.33 -26.43
N GLY A 122 -3.98 9.03 -26.45
CA GLY A 122 -2.90 10.02 -26.41
C GLY A 122 -2.64 10.66 -25.04
N ALA A 123 -3.45 10.38 -24.02
CA ALA A 123 -3.29 10.98 -22.69
C ALA A 123 -1.96 10.59 -22.04
N GLU A 124 -1.27 11.55 -21.42
CA GLU A 124 -0.12 11.31 -20.55
C GLU A 124 -0.57 11.00 -19.12
N LEU A 125 0.00 9.94 -18.56
CA LEU A 125 -0.43 9.37 -17.29
C LEU A 125 0.76 9.18 -16.36
N ASP A 126 0.76 9.88 -15.23
CA ASP A 126 1.52 9.43 -14.06
C ASP A 126 0.94 8.09 -13.60
N ARG A 127 1.81 7.09 -13.48
CA ARG A 127 1.43 5.70 -13.20
C ARG A 127 0.70 5.55 -11.86
N ASP A 128 1.17 6.23 -10.82
CA ASP A 128 0.64 6.04 -9.47
C ASP A 128 -0.70 6.79 -9.31
N ILE A 129 -0.82 7.99 -9.89
CA ILE A 129 -2.10 8.73 -9.96
C ILE A 129 -3.12 7.95 -10.79
N ASN A 130 -2.71 7.40 -11.94
CA ASN A 130 -3.56 6.59 -12.78
C ASN A 130 -4.06 5.34 -12.06
N ALA A 131 -3.16 4.61 -11.37
CA ALA A 131 -3.51 3.46 -10.54
C ALA A 131 -4.52 3.85 -9.44
N ALA A 132 -4.26 4.92 -8.69
CA ALA A 132 -5.15 5.38 -7.62
C ALA A 132 -6.57 5.68 -8.12
N ILE A 133 -6.69 6.35 -9.28
CA ILE A 133 -8.00 6.64 -9.89
C ILE A 133 -8.70 5.35 -10.32
N ASN A 134 -7.98 4.41 -10.94
CA ASN A 134 -8.56 3.15 -11.38
C ASN A 134 -8.98 2.25 -10.21
N ILE A 135 -8.21 2.23 -9.11
CA ILE A 135 -8.57 1.52 -7.87
C ILE A 135 -9.83 2.12 -7.26
N LYS A 136 -9.92 3.45 -7.20
CA LYS A 136 -11.11 4.15 -6.71
C LYS A 136 -12.33 3.79 -7.55
N ASN A 137 -12.22 3.88 -8.87
CA ASN A 137 -13.33 3.60 -9.79
C ASN A 137 -13.78 2.14 -9.69
N GLU A 138 -12.83 1.20 -9.60
CA GLU A 138 -13.14 -0.22 -9.39
C GLU A 138 -13.80 -0.47 -8.03
N GLY A 139 -13.34 0.22 -6.99
CA GLY A 139 -13.97 0.19 -5.67
C GLY A 139 -15.42 0.69 -5.70
N CYS A 140 -15.68 1.80 -6.38
CA CYS A 140 -17.04 2.32 -6.60
C CYS A 140 -17.91 1.30 -7.34
N ARG A 141 -17.36 0.65 -8.38
CA ARG A 141 -18.06 -0.38 -9.15
C ARG A 141 -18.43 -1.59 -8.28
N ILE A 142 -17.51 -2.08 -7.44
CA ILE A 142 -17.76 -3.20 -6.52
C ILE A 142 -18.83 -2.85 -5.49
N LEU A 143 -18.86 -1.60 -5.01
CA LEU A 143 -19.85 -1.12 -4.06
C LEU A 143 -21.21 -0.77 -4.69
N GLY A 144 -21.31 -0.75 -6.02
CA GLY A 144 -22.53 -0.33 -6.73
C GLY A 144 -22.84 1.16 -6.61
N ILE A 145 -21.82 2.02 -6.47
CA ILE A 145 -21.92 3.48 -6.34
C ILE A 145 -21.45 4.18 -7.64
N ALA A 146 -21.13 3.40 -8.67
CA ALA A 146 -20.60 3.88 -9.96
C ALA A 146 -21.70 4.32 -10.93
#